data_AF-A0A972C6M5-F1
#
_entry.id   AF-A0A972C6M5-F1
#
_cell.length_a   1.000
_cell.length_b   1.000
_cell.length_c   1.000
_cell.angle_alpha   90.00
_cell.angle_beta   90.00
_cell.angle_gamma   90.00
#
_symmetry.space_group_name_H-M   'P 1'
#
loop_
_entity.id
_entity.type
_entity.pdbx_description
1 polymer ?
#
loop_
_entity_poly.entity_id
_entity_poly.type
_entity_poly.pdbx_seq_one_letter_code
_entity_poly.pdbx_strand_id
1 'polypeptide(L)'
;MENNKIDSLLLWGSFYAFVITGMAVLITGSIMPYLIEEFKIGYGGGGLLLGLQAVGNLGASLIGGIISDYTGRKAVMAFGALCFVVGFGGVFFISSGTLLYILLFIAGLGWGIMNSMVNSVVNDAAEGRSDILNLLHMFFAIGAFLTPILVGLMERFNVSWRYSVLTLSILSAILFVVFLMMKVPEQKKDEDSSKAVKPPFTNIRYYIFMAILFLYVGTE
;
A
#
# COMPACT_ATOMS: atom_id res chain seq x y z
N MET A 1 -22.90 29.15 -2.80
CA MET A 1 -22.33 27.84 -3.17
C MET A 1 -20.86 28.10 -3.43
N GLU A 2 -20.07 28.11 -2.37
CA GLU A 2 -18.64 28.37 -2.45
C GLU A 2 -17.97 27.22 -3.19
N ASN A 3 -17.18 27.58 -4.19
CA ASN A 3 -16.48 26.67 -5.06
C ASN A 3 -15.36 26.00 -4.23
N ASN A 4 -15.69 24.96 -3.46
CA ASN A 4 -14.73 24.15 -2.71
C ASN A 4 -13.86 23.38 -3.72
N LYS A 5 -12.91 24.09 -4.31
CA LYS A 5 -11.88 23.46 -5.15
C LYS A 5 -11.07 22.56 -4.22
N ILE A 6 -11.20 21.25 -4.44
CA ILE A 6 -10.32 20.24 -3.86
C ILE A 6 -8.88 20.71 -4.05
N ASP A 7 -8.09 20.70 -2.97
CA ASP A 7 -6.68 21.08 -3.04
C ASP A 7 -6.00 20.19 -4.10
N SER A 8 -5.46 20.83 -5.14
CA SER A 8 -4.86 20.12 -6.27
C SER A 8 -3.64 19.31 -5.83
N LEU A 9 -2.89 19.78 -4.83
CA LEU A 9 -1.75 19.04 -4.29
C LEU A 9 -2.20 17.79 -3.55
N LEU A 10 -3.34 17.84 -2.85
CA LEU A 10 -3.92 16.68 -2.18
C LEU A 10 -4.34 15.61 -3.18
N LEU A 11 -5.01 16.03 -4.25
CA LEU A 11 -5.51 15.10 -5.27
C LEU A 11 -4.36 14.43 -6.03
N TRP A 12 -3.42 15.22 -6.56
CA TRP A 12 -2.27 14.69 -7.30
C TRP A 12 -1.31 13.92 -6.41
N GLY A 13 -1.10 14.34 -5.15
CA GLY A 13 -0.30 13.60 -4.17
C GLY A 13 -0.91 12.24 -3.85
N SER A 14 -2.23 12.15 -3.78
CA SER A 14 -2.94 10.88 -3.55
C SER A 14 -2.93 9.96 -4.77
N PHE A 15 -3.06 10.50 -5.99
CA PHE A 15 -2.88 9.72 -7.22
C PHE A 15 -1.47 9.16 -7.32
N TYR A 16 -0.46 9.98 -7.05
CA TYR A 16 0.92 9.52 -6.98
C TYR A 16 1.10 8.42 -5.92
N ALA A 17 0.51 8.57 -4.73
CA ALA A 17 0.53 7.54 -3.70
C ALA A 17 -0.05 6.21 -4.18
N PHE A 18 -1.15 6.23 -4.95
CA PHE A 18 -1.77 5.03 -5.48
C PHE A 18 -0.96 4.38 -6.61
N VAL A 19 -0.27 5.17 -7.46
CA VAL A 19 0.73 4.63 -8.40
C VAL A 19 1.81 3.87 -7.63
N ILE A 20 2.41 4.48 -6.61
CA ILE A 20 3.46 3.85 -5.80
C ILE A 20 2.95 2.62 -5.07
N THR A 21 1.73 2.66 -4.56
CA THR A 21 1.09 1.52 -3.90
C THR A 21 0.88 0.38 -4.89
N GLY A 22 0.35 0.65 -6.08
CA GLY A 22 0.21 -0.34 -7.14
C GLY A 22 1.55 -0.96 -7.54
N MET A 23 2.60 -0.14 -7.60
CA MET A 23 3.95 -0.64 -7.83
C MET A 23 4.43 -1.56 -6.71
N ALA A 24 4.27 -1.14 -5.46
CA ALA A 24 4.68 -1.88 -4.27
C ALA A 24 3.99 -3.23 -4.09
N VAL A 25 2.70 -3.34 -4.44
CA VAL A 25 1.98 -4.63 -4.34
C VAL A 25 2.55 -5.64 -5.37
N LEU A 26 2.79 -5.20 -6.60
CA LEU A 26 3.17 -6.11 -7.68
C LEU A 26 4.67 -6.35 -7.81
N ILE A 27 5.51 -5.53 -7.17
CA ILE A 27 6.95 -5.68 -7.31
C ILE A 27 7.41 -6.99 -6.68
N THR A 28 6.89 -7.36 -5.50
CA THR A 28 7.24 -8.60 -4.81
C THR A 28 6.94 -9.82 -5.66
N GLY A 29 5.79 -9.84 -6.33
CA GLY A 29 5.43 -10.92 -7.27
C GLY A 29 6.33 -10.93 -8.50
N SER A 30 6.62 -9.75 -9.07
CA SER A 30 7.44 -9.62 -10.28
C SER A 30 8.89 -10.03 -10.08
N ILE A 31 9.43 -9.81 -8.87
CA ILE A 31 10.82 -10.19 -8.54
C ILE A 31 10.92 -11.56 -7.84
N MET A 32 9.80 -12.25 -7.61
CA MET A 32 9.76 -13.49 -6.83
C MET A 32 10.75 -14.56 -7.31
N PRO A 33 10.91 -14.83 -8.62
CA PRO A 33 11.88 -15.82 -9.08
C PRO A 33 13.31 -15.50 -8.63
N TYR A 34 13.70 -14.22 -8.68
CA TYR A 34 15.01 -13.76 -8.23
C TYR A 34 15.18 -13.89 -6.72
N LEU A 35 14.13 -13.63 -5.92
CA LEU A 35 14.18 -13.81 -4.47
C LEU A 35 14.37 -15.28 -4.09
N ILE A 36 13.66 -16.19 -4.75
CA ILE A 36 13.77 -17.64 -4.56
C ILE A 36 15.19 -18.12 -4.86
N GLU A 37 15.75 -17.70 -5.99
CA GLU A 37 17.08 -18.10 -6.43
C GLU A 37 18.19 -17.52 -5.52
N GLU A 38 18.17 -16.20 -5.28
CA GLU A 38 19.25 -15.50 -4.59
C GLU A 38 19.29 -15.79 -3.09
N PHE A 39 18.13 -15.85 -2.44
CA PHE A 39 18.03 -16.13 -0.99
C PHE A 39 17.85 -17.62 -0.69
N LYS A 40 17.81 -18.48 -1.71
CA LYS A 40 17.59 -19.93 -1.61
C LYS A 40 16.36 -20.29 -0.76
N ILE A 41 15.32 -19.46 -0.86
CA ILE A 41 14.04 -19.70 -0.21
C ILE A 41 13.19 -20.55 -1.16
N GLY A 42 12.75 -21.74 -0.74
CA GLY A 42 11.86 -22.54 -1.58
C GLY A 42 10.52 -21.84 -1.83
N TYR A 43 9.65 -22.42 -2.67
CA TYR A 43 8.33 -21.86 -2.97
C TYR A 43 7.47 -21.58 -1.73
N GLY A 44 7.57 -22.42 -0.69
CA GLY A 44 6.91 -22.16 0.60
C GLY A 44 7.40 -20.88 1.29
N GLY A 45 8.69 -20.54 1.14
CA GLY A 45 9.24 -19.26 1.60
C GLY A 45 8.75 -18.07 0.79
N GLY A 46 8.64 -18.22 -0.53
CA GLY A 46 8.00 -17.22 -1.40
C GLY A 46 6.54 -16.94 -1.00
N GLY A 47 5.77 -18.00 -0.72
CA GLY A 47 4.40 -17.87 -0.19
C GLY A 47 4.36 -17.18 1.17
N LEU A 48 5.31 -17.50 2.07
CA LEU A 48 5.43 -16.84 3.38
C LEU A 48 5.75 -15.34 3.24
N LEU A 49 6.57 -14.94 2.26
CA LEU A 49 6.83 -13.52 1.98
C LEU A 49 5.55 -12.75 1.64
N LEU A 50 4.74 -13.28 0.71
CA LEU A 50 3.45 -12.69 0.34
C LEU A 50 2.49 -12.69 1.53
N GLY A 51 2.45 -13.79 2.29
CA GLY A 51 1.65 -13.91 3.50
C GLY A 51 2.00 -12.86 4.56
N LEU A 52 3.28 -12.65 4.84
CA LEU A 52 3.72 -11.61 5.79
C LEU A 52 3.40 -10.21 5.29
N GLN A 53 3.54 -9.94 4.00
CA GLN A 53 3.15 -8.66 3.42
C GLN A 53 1.63 -8.42 3.60
N ALA A 54 0.81 -9.45 3.38
CA ALA A 54 -0.64 -9.39 3.60
C ALA A 54 -1.01 -9.21 5.08
N VAL A 55 -0.33 -9.88 6.01
CA VAL A 55 -0.53 -9.70 7.46
C VAL A 55 -0.16 -8.28 7.88
N GLY A 56 0.95 -7.74 7.37
CA GLY A 56 1.34 -6.34 7.60
C GLY A 56 0.27 -5.37 7.08
N ASN A 57 -0.22 -5.59 5.87
CA ASN A 57 -1.29 -4.79 5.27
C ASN A 57 -2.57 -4.81 6.12
N LEU A 58 -3.03 -6.01 6.52
CA LEU A 58 -4.19 -6.16 7.37
C LEU A 58 -4.01 -5.43 8.70
N GLY A 59 -2.92 -5.70 9.43
CA GLY A 59 -2.66 -5.09 10.72
C GLY A 59 -2.58 -3.57 10.65
N ALA A 60 -1.88 -3.03 9.65
CA ALA A 60 -1.74 -1.60 9.47
C ALA A 60 -3.04 -0.92 9.00
N SER A 61 -3.87 -1.58 8.19
CA SER A 61 -5.17 -1.04 7.77
C SER A 61 -6.17 -0.93 8.93
N LEU A 62 -6.15 -1.89 9.86
CA LEU A 62 -7.01 -1.90 11.05
C LEU A 62 -6.57 -0.86 12.09
N ILE A 63 -5.26 -0.79 12.35
CA ILE A 63 -4.70 0.04 13.41
C ILE A 63 -4.46 1.48 12.91
N GLY A 64 -4.19 1.66 11.61
CA GLY A 64 -3.84 2.94 11.00
C GLY A 64 -4.92 4.01 11.20
N GLY A 65 -6.19 3.65 11.10
CA GLY A 65 -7.32 4.56 11.39
C GLY A 65 -7.30 5.05 12.84
N ILE A 66 -7.17 4.12 13.80
CA ILE A 66 -7.11 4.45 15.24
C ILE A 66 -5.91 5.37 15.52
N ILE A 67 -4.72 5.04 15.02
CA ILE A 67 -3.52 5.87 15.21
C ILE A 67 -3.72 7.26 14.56
N SER A 68 -4.41 7.34 13.43
CA SER A 68 -4.66 8.60 12.73
C SER A 68 -5.55 9.55 13.51
N ASP A 69 -6.45 9.03 14.36
CA ASP A 69 -7.31 9.84 15.22
C ASP A 69 -6.50 10.54 16.33
N TYR A 70 -5.37 9.97 16.78
CA TYR A 70 -4.50 10.55 17.82
C TYR A 70 -3.33 11.36 17.26
N THR A 71 -2.73 10.92 16.15
CA THR A 71 -1.49 11.52 15.60
C THR A 71 -1.72 12.38 14.36
N GLY A 72 -2.93 12.32 13.79
CA GLY A 72 -3.30 12.97 12.55
C GLY A 72 -2.98 12.12 11.32
N ARG A 73 -3.86 12.19 10.31
CA ARG A 73 -3.76 11.42 9.05
C ARG A 73 -2.44 11.63 8.32
N LYS A 74 -1.94 12.86 8.30
CA LYS A 74 -0.65 13.20 7.65
C LYS A 74 0.52 12.41 8.22
N ALA A 75 0.61 12.29 9.55
CA ALA A 75 1.69 11.57 10.21
C ALA A 75 1.65 10.08 9.87
N VAL A 76 0.45 9.49 9.87
CA VAL A 76 0.25 8.08 9.52
C VAL A 76 0.60 7.82 8.05
N MET A 77 0.12 8.66 7.12
CA MET A 77 0.46 8.55 5.70
C MET A 77 1.97 8.65 5.44
N ALA A 78 2.65 9.61 6.10
CA ALA A 78 4.10 9.75 6.02
C ALA A 78 4.82 8.50 6.59
N PHE A 79 4.35 7.95 7.72
CA PHE A 79 4.89 6.70 8.26
C PHE A 79 4.73 5.54 7.26
N GLY A 80 3.57 5.41 6.59
CA GLY A 80 3.38 4.41 5.54
C GLY A 80 4.37 4.55 4.36
N ALA A 81 4.65 5.79 3.94
CA ALA A 81 5.64 6.04 2.87
C ALA A 81 7.05 5.64 3.34
N LEU A 82 7.39 5.94 4.59
CA LEU A 82 8.65 5.53 5.20
C LEU A 82 8.77 4.00 5.29
N CYS A 83 7.69 3.29 5.60
CA CYS A 83 7.66 1.83 5.58
C CYS A 83 7.99 1.28 4.18
N PHE A 84 7.50 1.89 3.09
CA PHE A 84 7.92 1.50 1.74
C PHE A 84 9.40 1.81 1.47
N VAL A 85 9.89 2.98 1.89
CA VAL A 85 11.31 3.34 1.73
C VAL A 85 12.21 2.33 2.43
N VAL A 86 11.92 2.02 3.69
CA VAL A 86 12.71 1.09 4.50
C VAL A 86 12.54 -0.34 4.00
N GLY A 87 11.31 -0.78 3.76
CA GLY A 87 11.00 -2.13 3.32
C GLY A 87 11.67 -2.48 2.00
N PHE A 88 11.45 -1.67 0.95
CA PHE A 88 12.06 -1.91 -0.36
C PHE A 88 13.52 -1.46 -0.42
N GLY A 89 13.87 -0.32 0.19
CA GLY A 89 15.26 0.16 0.21
C GLY A 89 16.20 -0.79 0.96
N GLY A 90 15.73 -1.41 2.04
CA GLY A 90 16.49 -2.42 2.77
C GLY A 90 16.80 -3.65 1.92
N VAL A 91 15.86 -4.09 1.07
CA VAL A 91 16.03 -5.26 0.20
C VAL A 91 17.24 -5.11 -0.73
N PHE A 92 17.56 -3.88 -1.14
CA PHE A 92 18.73 -3.60 -1.97
C PHE A 92 20.07 -3.97 -1.31
N PHE A 93 20.18 -3.87 0.02
CA PHE A 93 21.44 -4.02 0.74
C PHE A 93 21.63 -5.39 1.41
N ILE A 94 20.56 -6.17 1.57
CA ILE A 94 20.62 -7.42 2.34
C ILE A 94 20.98 -8.64 1.50
N SER A 95 21.56 -9.64 2.15
CA SER A 95 21.74 -11.00 1.59
C SER A 95 21.17 -12.08 2.52
N SER A 96 20.56 -11.69 3.64
CA SER A 96 19.96 -12.60 4.62
C SER A 96 18.47 -12.82 4.35
N GLY A 97 18.06 -14.08 4.21
CA GLY A 97 16.66 -14.45 4.00
C GLY A 97 15.76 -14.05 5.16
N THR A 98 16.24 -14.11 6.42
CA THR A 98 15.45 -13.67 7.59
C THR A 98 15.15 -12.18 7.54
N LEU A 99 16.12 -11.36 7.15
CA LEU A 99 15.92 -9.91 7.01
C LEU A 99 14.94 -9.58 5.88
N LEU A 100 14.92 -10.38 4.80
CA LEU A 100 13.97 -10.22 3.70
C LEU A 100 12.52 -10.33 4.19
N TYR A 101 12.19 -11.31 5.03
CA TYR A 101 10.84 -11.46 5.60
C TYR A 101 10.44 -10.26 6.44
N ILE A 102 11.34 -9.74 7.27
CA ILE A 102 11.08 -8.56 8.12
C ILE A 102 10.84 -7.32 7.26
N LEU A 103 11.67 -7.11 6.24
CA LEU A 103 11.55 -5.96 5.35
C LEU A 103 10.27 -5.98 4.52
N LEU A 104 9.85 -7.13 4.00
CA LEU A 104 8.58 -7.23 3.26
C LEU A 104 7.37 -7.15 4.18
N PHE A 105 7.47 -7.60 5.44
CA PHE A 105 6.44 -7.32 6.45
C PHE A 105 6.30 -5.80 6.67
N ILE A 106 7.41 -5.07 6.82
CA ILE A 106 7.41 -3.60 6.94
C ILE A 106 6.80 -2.95 5.69
N ALA A 107 7.16 -3.42 4.48
CA ALA A 107 6.51 -2.95 3.25
C ALA A 107 4.99 -3.22 3.26
N GLY A 108 4.55 -4.36 3.80
CA GLY A 108 3.14 -4.68 4.03
C GLY A 108 2.44 -3.66 4.94
N LEU A 109 3.07 -3.20 6.02
CA LEU A 109 2.52 -2.14 6.86
C LEU A 109 2.29 -0.85 6.05
N GLY A 110 3.25 -0.50 5.19
CA GLY A 110 3.14 0.64 4.27
C GLY A 110 1.94 0.51 3.34
N TRP A 111 1.74 -0.68 2.76
CA TRP A 111 0.60 -0.97 1.89
C TRP A 111 -0.75 -0.78 2.62
N GLY A 112 -0.89 -1.29 3.84
CA GLY A 112 -2.13 -1.13 4.62
C GLY A 112 -2.45 0.31 4.98
N ILE A 113 -1.44 1.10 5.31
CA ILE A 113 -1.61 2.52 5.57
C ILE A 113 -2.03 3.26 4.30
N MET A 114 -1.37 3.02 3.17
CA MET A 114 -1.72 3.70 1.92
C MET A 114 -3.15 3.39 1.52
N ASN A 115 -3.52 2.12 1.54
CA ASN A 115 -4.84 1.69 1.10
C ASN A 115 -5.97 2.21 2.01
N SER A 116 -5.75 2.31 3.33
CA SER A 116 -6.75 2.83 4.26
C SER A 116 -6.78 4.36 4.30
N MET A 117 -5.65 5.01 4.55
CA MET A 117 -5.57 6.44 4.82
C MET A 117 -5.72 7.30 3.57
N VAL A 118 -5.01 6.98 2.48
CA VAL A 118 -5.11 7.77 1.25
C VAL A 118 -6.51 7.63 0.66
N ASN A 119 -7.09 6.42 0.70
CA ASN A 119 -8.46 6.20 0.24
C ASN A 119 -9.48 6.98 1.08
N SER A 120 -9.34 6.99 2.41
CA SER A 120 -10.19 7.80 3.29
C SER A 120 -10.05 9.30 3.02
N VAL A 121 -8.83 9.82 2.84
CA VAL A 121 -8.59 11.24 2.56
C VAL A 121 -9.19 11.66 1.22
N VAL A 122 -9.04 10.83 0.17
CA VAL A 122 -9.62 11.13 -1.14
C VAL A 122 -11.14 10.99 -1.11
N ASN A 123 -11.69 10.00 -0.41
CA ASN A 123 -13.13 9.86 -0.24
C ASN A 123 -13.76 11.09 0.42
N ASP A 124 -13.14 11.59 1.49
CA ASP A 124 -13.62 12.78 2.20
C ASP A 124 -13.50 14.03 1.32
N ALA A 125 -12.42 14.15 0.53
CA ALA A 125 -12.24 15.25 -0.41
C ALA A 125 -13.17 15.16 -1.63
N ALA A 126 -13.60 13.96 -2.00
CA ALA A 126 -14.48 13.72 -3.14
C ALA A 126 -15.95 14.03 -2.83
N GLU A 127 -16.35 14.12 -1.56
CA GLU A 127 -17.73 14.45 -1.13
C GLU A 127 -18.81 13.63 -1.89
N GLY A 128 -18.57 12.33 -2.06
CA GLY A 128 -19.50 11.40 -2.74
C GLY A 128 -19.26 11.24 -4.26
N ARG A 129 -18.23 11.87 -4.81
CA ARG A 129 -17.82 11.73 -6.21
C ARG A 129 -17.07 10.42 -6.48
N SER A 130 -17.80 9.42 -6.95
CA SER A 130 -17.25 8.10 -7.32
C SER A 130 -16.28 8.15 -8.51
N ASP A 131 -16.37 9.16 -9.38
CA ASP A 131 -15.44 9.38 -10.49
C ASP A 131 -14.00 9.63 -10.00
N ILE A 132 -13.84 10.39 -8.90
CA ILE A 132 -12.52 10.67 -8.31
C ILE A 132 -11.90 9.41 -7.71
N LEU A 133 -12.70 8.60 -7.02
CA LEU A 133 -12.25 7.32 -6.45
C LEU A 133 -11.90 6.30 -7.54
N ASN A 134 -12.71 6.23 -8.60
CA ASN A 134 -12.39 5.39 -9.76
C ASN A 134 -11.08 5.82 -10.42
N LEU A 135 -10.84 7.13 -10.52
CA LEU A 135 -9.59 7.67 -11.05
C LEU A 135 -8.40 7.31 -10.15
N LEU A 136 -8.56 7.38 -8.82
CA LEU A 136 -7.55 6.94 -7.85
C LEU A 136 -7.15 5.47 -8.07
N HIS A 137 -8.12 4.57 -8.21
CA HIS A 137 -7.85 3.16 -8.49
C HIS A 137 -7.29 2.90 -9.89
N MET A 138 -7.65 3.73 -10.89
CA MET A 138 -7.01 3.70 -12.20
C MET A 138 -5.51 3.99 -12.09
N PHE A 139 -5.10 4.97 -11.27
CA PHE A 139 -3.68 5.24 -11.01
C PHE A 139 -2.96 4.08 -10.32
N PHE A 140 -3.64 3.36 -9.43
CA PHE A 140 -3.09 2.10 -8.90
C PHE A 140 -2.85 1.06 -10.00
N ALA A 141 -3.82 0.87 -10.90
CA ALA A 141 -3.67 -0.05 -12.03
C ALA A 141 -2.52 0.36 -12.97
N ILE A 142 -2.28 1.65 -13.15
CA ILE A 142 -1.12 2.16 -13.90
C ILE A 142 0.19 1.77 -13.20
N GLY A 143 0.32 2.01 -11.90
CA GLY A 143 1.52 1.64 -11.14
C GLY A 143 1.77 0.13 -11.17
N ALA A 144 0.72 -0.65 -10.95
CA ALA A 144 0.70 -2.09 -11.07
C ALA A 144 1.26 -2.58 -12.43
N PHE A 145 0.78 -1.99 -13.53
CA PHE A 145 1.21 -2.33 -14.88
C PHE A 145 2.67 -1.93 -15.19
N LEU A 146 3.14 -0.80 -14.63
CA LEU A 146 4.51 -0.33 -14.83
C LEU A 146 5.56 -1.23 -14.16
N THR A 147 5.20 -1.96 -13.12
CA THR A 147 6.13 -2.79 -12.34
C THR A 147 6.80 -3.92 -13.12
N PRO A 148 6.06 -4.85 -13.77
CA PRO A 148 6.71 -5.90 -14.56
C PRO A 148 7.51 -5.33 -15.72
N ILE A 149 7.10 -4.18 -16.29
CA ILE A 149 7.86 -3.47 -17.32
C ILE A 149 9.20 -2.99 -16.75
N LEU A 150 9.19 -2.36 -15.56
CA LEU A 150 10.39 -1.90 -14.88
C LEU A 150 11.35 -3.08 -14.62
N VAL A 151 10.84 -4.20 -14.08
CA VAL A 151 11.64 -5.40 -13.80
C VAL A 151 12.21 -6.00 -15.09
N GLY A 152 11.38 -6.15 -16.13
CA GLY A 152 11.82 -6.68 -17.42
C GLY A 152 12.81 -5.77 -18.16
N LEU A 153 12.75 -4.45 -17.97
CA LEU A 153 13.75 -3.53 -18.49
C LEU A 153 15.10 -3.72 -17.79
N MET A 154 15.13 -3.92 -16.46
CA MET A 154 16.38 -4.21 -15.76
C MET A 154 17.01 -5.49 -16.29
N GLU A 155 16.22 -6.54 -16.49
CA GLU A 155 16.67 -7.80 -17.08
C GLU A 155 17.22 -7.59 -18.50
N ARG A 156 16.49 -6.85 -19.35
CA ARG A 156 16.91 -6.55 -20.74
C ARG A 156 18.24 -5.81 -20.82
N PHE A 157 18.52 -4.91 -19.87
CA PHE A 157 19.78 -4.16 -19.81
C PHE A 157 20.88 -4.86 -19.01
N ASN A 158 20.65 -6.12 -18.59
CA ASN A 158 21.57 -6.90 -17.77
C ASN A 158 21.92 -6.21 -16.44
N VAL A 159 20.96 -5.47 -15.89
CA VAL A 159 21.03 -4.77 -14.60
C VAL A 159 20.34 -5.63 -13.54
N SER A 160 20.89 -5.68 -12.33
CA SER A 160 20.30 -6.46 -11.23
C SER A 160 18.86 -6.03 -10.92
N TRP A 161 17.98 -7.00 -10.68
CA TRP A 161 16.60 -6.80 -10.22
C TRP A 161 16.51 -5.89 -8.97
N ARG A 162 17.57 -5.85 -8.15
CA ARG A 162 17.66 -4.99 -6.97
C ARG A 162 17.46 -3.51 -7.32
N TYR A 163 17.86 -3.07 -8.52
CA TYR A 163 17.65 -1.70 -8.99
C TYR A 163 16.17 -1.36 -9.23
N SER A 164 15.32 -2.34 -9.56
CA SER A 164 13.86 -2.13 -9.63
C SER A 164 13.31 -1.76 -8.25
N VAL A 165 13.78 -2.47 -7.22
CA VAL A 165 13.35 -2.26 -5.84
C VAL A 165 13.91 -0.94 -5.28
N LEU A 166 15.15 -0.61 -5.63
CA LEU A 166 15.75 0.69 -5.30
C LEU A 166 14.96 1.85 -5.95
N THR A 167 14.57 1.71 -7.22
CA THR A 167 13.77 2.71 -7.93
C THR A 167 12.45 2.95 -7.19
N LEU A 168 11.75 1.88 -6.80
CA LEU A 168 10.53 2.01 -5.99
C LEU A 168 10.78 2.67 -4.63
N SER A 169 11.89 2.36 -3.96
CA SER A 169 12.26 3.00 -2.70
C SER A 169 12.50 4.51 -2.88
N ILE A 170 13.20 4.93 -3.94
CA ILE A 170 13.41 6.35 -4.27
C ILE A 170 12.08 7.06 -4.55
N LEU A 171 11.20 6.45 -5.36
CA LEU A 171 9.87 7.01 -5.62
C LEU A 171 9.03 7.12 -4.34
N SER A 172 9.16 6.16 -3.43
CA SER A 172 8.51 6.18 -2.12
C SER A 172 9.09 7.26 -1.20
N ALA A 173 10.38 7.57 -1.32
CA ALA A 173 11.01 8.68 -0.59
C ALA A 173 10.51 10.05 -1.09
N ILE A 174 10.30 10.18 -2.40
CA ILE A 174 9.62 11.35 -2.97
C ILE A 174 8.19 11.45 -2.43
N LEU A 175 7.46 10.33 -2.35
CA LEU A 175 6.10 10.29 -1.79
C LEU A 175 6.08 10.76 -0.33
N PHE A 176 7.05 10.34 0.47
CA PHE A 176 7.21 10.79 1.85
C PHE A 176 7.32 12.33 1.93
N VAL A 177 8.18 12.92 1.09
CA VAL A 177 8.33 14.39 1.01
C VAL A 177 7.04 15.06 0.55
N VAL A 178 6.35 14.51 -0.45
CA VAL A 178 5.05 15.02 -0.91
C VAL A 178 4.03 15.05 0.23
N PHE A 179 3.93 13.99 1.03
CA PHE A 179 3.03 13.97 2.19
C PHE A 179 3.42 14.99 3.26
N LEU A 180 4.71 15.24 3.48
CA LEU A 180 5.15 16.30 4.38
C LEU A 180 4.78 17.71 3.88
N MET A 181 4.70 17.93 2.57
CA MET A 181 4.29 19.21 1.98
C MET A 181 2.77 19.35 1.87
N MET A 182 2.04 18.23 1.80
CA MET A 182 0.60 18.19 1.66
C MET A 182 -0.12 18.73 2.89
N LYS A 183 -1.22 19.47 2.67
CA LYS A 183 -2.19 19.81 3.70
C LYS A 183 -3.27 18.74 3.70
N VAL A 184 -3.18 17.82 4.66
CA VAL A 184 -4.19 16.77 4.83
C VAL A 184 -5.29 17.34 5.74
N PRO A 185 -6.55 17.37 5.29
CA PRO A 185 -7.67 17.78 6.13
C PRO A 185 -7.71 16.92 7.39
N GLU A 186 -7.99 17.56 8.52
CA GLU A 186 -8.37 16.80 9.71
C GLU A 186 -9.63 16.01 9.42
N GLN A 187 -9.71 14.83 10.01
CA GLN A 187 -10.89 13.98 9.90
C GLN A 187 -12.10 14.76 10.40
N LYS A 188 -13.08 15.00 9.53
CA LYS A 188 -14.39 15.48 9.98
C LYS A 188 -14.92 14.40 10.92
N LYS A 189 -14.99 14.69 12.22
CA LYS A 189 -15.74 13.86 13.16
C LYS A 189 -17.20 14.03 12.78
N ASP A 190 -17.73 13.12 12.00
CA ASP A 190 -19.17 13.06 11.79
C ASP A 190 -19.83 12.80 13.15
N GLU A 191 -20.52 13.80 13.69
CA GLU A 191 -21.32 13.65 14.92
C GLU A 191 -22.42 12.57 14.73
N ASP A 192 -22.73 12.20 13.48
CA ASP A 192 -23.70 11.16 13.11
C ASP A 192 -23.08 9.75 12.93
N SER A 193 -21.74 9.59 13.02
CA SER A 193 -21.09 8.27 12.98
C SER A 193 -21.26 7.47 14.28
N SER A 194 -22.00 8.01 15.26
CA SER A 194 -22.44 7.31 16.48
C SER A 194 -23.46 6.19 16.20
N LYS A 195 -23.99 6.05 14.97
CA LYS A 195 -24.65 4.81 14.59
C LYS A 195 -23.57 3.77 14.32
N ALA A 196 -23.11 3.11 15.38
CA ALA A 196 -22.31 1.91 15.29
C ALA A 196 -22.98 0.96 14.29
N VAL A 197 -22.45 0.90 13.07
CA VAL A 197 -22.81 -0.15 12.12
C VAL A 197 -22.52 -1.43 12.86
N LYS A 198 -23.57 -2.18 13.24
CA LYS A 198 -23.39 -3.41 14.01
C LYS A 198 -22.36 -4.26 13.27
N PRO A 199 -21.24 -4.61 13.92
CA PRO A 199 -20.22 -5.36 13.24
C PRO A 199 -20.86 -6.65 12.70
N PRO A 200 -20.64 -7.01 11.43
CA PRO A 200 -21.26 -8.19 10.83
C PRO A 200 -20.75 -9.50 11.44
N PHE A 201 -19.85 -9.44 12.44
CA PHE A 201 -19.31 -10.55 13.23
C PHE A 201 -20.36 -11.42 13.93
N THR A 202 -21.63 -11.00 13.96
CA THR A 202 -22.76 -11.78 14.50
C THR A 202 -23.46 -12.64 13.45
N ASN A 203 -23.20 -12.46 12.15
CA ASN A 203 -23.87 -13.18 11.08
C ASN A 203 -22.96 -14.28 10.50
N ILE A 204 -23.40 -15.54 10.55
CA ILE A 204 -22.65 -16.68 9.98
C ILE A 204 -22.32 -16.49 8.49
N ARG A 205 -23.17 -15.76 7.75
CA ARG A 205 -22.94 -15.45 6.33
C ARG A 205 -21.68 -14.60 6.11
N TYR A 206 -21.31 -13.77 7.08
CA TYR A 206 -20.07 -12.99 7.04
C TYR A 206 -18.83 -13.90 7.07
N TYR A 207 -18.82 -14.90 7.96
CA TYR A 207 -17.71 -15.86 8.03
C TYR A 207 -17.63 -16.77 6.81
N ILE A 208 -18.79 -17.19 6.27
CA ILE A 208 -18.83 -17.96 5.01
C ILE A 208 -18.27 -17.12 3.86
N PHE A 209 -18.65 -15.85 3.75
CA PHE A 209 -18.15 -14.95 2.71
C PHE A 209 -16.63 -14.69 2.85
N MET A 210 -16.16 -14.46 4.08
CA MET A 210 -14.72 -14.39 4.38
C MET A 210 -13.98 -15.67 4.00
N ALA A 211 -14.53 -16.85 4.31
CA ALA A 211 -13.91 -18.12 3.96
C ALA A 211 -13.86 -18.35 2.45
N ILE A 212 -14.91 -17.97 1.71
CA ILE A 212 -14.93 -18.05 0.24
C ILE A 212 -13.88 -17.12 -0.36
N LEU A 213 -13.81 -15.86 0.08
CA LEU A 213 -12.80 -14.90 -0.40
C LEU A 213 -11.37 -15.38 -0.06
N PHE A 214 -11.18 -15.89 1.15
CA PHE A 214 -9.89 -16.43 1.59
C PHE A 214 -9.44 -17.64 0.75
N LEU A 215 -10.35 -18.58 0.50
CA LEU A 215 -10.06 -19.76 -0.33
C LEU A 215 -9.83 -19.36 -1.78
N TYR A 216 -10.63 -18.46 -2.34
CA TYR A 216 -10.48 -17.96 -3.70
C TYR A 216 -9.09 -17.33 -3.91
N VAL A 217 -8.73 -16.36 -3.06
CA VAL A 217 -7.41 -15.69 -3.13
C VAL A 217 -6.28 -16.65 -2.80
N GLY A 218 -6.51 -17.65 -1.94
CA GLY A 218 -5.50 -18.68 -1.62
C GLY A 218 -5.29 -19.72 -2.72
N THR A 219 -6.17 -19.78 -3.72
CA THR A 219 -6.07 -20.69 -4.87
C THR A 219 -5.55 -20.03 -6.14
N GLU A 220 -5.47 -18.70 -6.19
CA GLU A 220 -4.78 -17.93 -7.24
C GLU A 220 -3.26 -17.95 -7.05
#